data_AF-A0A958MUZ9-F1
#
_entry.id   AF-A0A958MUZ9-F1
#
_cell.length_a   1.000
_cell.length_b   1.000
_cell.length_c   1.000
_cell.angle_alpha   90.00
_cell.angle_beta   90.00
_cell.angle_gamma   90.00
#
_symmetry.space_group_name_H-M   'P 1'
#
loop_
_entity.id
_entity.type
_entity.pdbx_description
1 polymer ?
#
loop_
_entity_poly.entity_id
_entity_poly.type
_entity_poly.pdbx_seq_one_letter_code
_entity_poly.pdbx_strand_id
1 'polypeptide(L)'
;MFAIAKRVFFFTIVNILVIATLSITASLASHFFGFDLSGYTGLLIFCAIFGMGGAFISLAMSKMMAKWMFGLRIIDPRTTDPVGRQIVEVIHDLARKARLSKMPEVGVYESEEVNAFATGPSKNNSLVAVSTGLLRRMNKDQVEGVLGHEVAHIANGDMVTMTLIQGVINALVMFAARIIAGIVSSQVEERSRYMIHFSLVIVLQVLLGFLGMIVVNSFSR
;
A
#
# COMPACT_ATOMS: atom_id res chain seq x y z
N MET A 1 -15.31 13.64 -14.54
CA MET A 1 -13.96 13.86 -15.12
C MET A 1 -13.00 14.57 -14.16
N PHE A 2 -13.38 15.71 -13.55
CA PHE A 2 -12.51 16.48 -12.64
C PHE A 2 -12.04 15.72 -11.37
N ALA A 3 -12.91 14.90 -10.77
CA ALA A 3 -12.57 14.11 -9.59
C ALA A 3 -11.53 13.01 -9.88
N ILE A 4 -11.63 12.35 -11.04
CA ILE A 4 -10.66 11.32 -11.46
C ILE A 4 -9.30 11.98 -11.77
N ALA A 5 -9.30 13.08 -12.51
CA ALA A 5 -8.08 13.82 -12.82
C ALA A 5 -7.35 14.29 -11.55
N LYS A 6 -8.09 14.80 -10.55
CA LYS A 6 -7.54 15.19 -9.24
C LYS A 6 -6.91 14.00 -8.51
N ARG A 7 -7.57 12.84 -8.48
CA ARG A 7 -7.03 11.61 -7.83
C ARG A 7 -5.74 11.15 -8.50
N VAL A 8 -5.73 11.11 -9.84
CA VAL A 8 -4.53 10.72 -10.63
C VAL A 8 -3.39 11.71 -10.39
N PHE A 9 -3.68 13.02 -10.36
CA PHE A 9 -2.67 14.05 -10.10
C PHE A 9 -2.01 13.90 -8.72
N PHE A 10 -2.80 13.77 -7.65
CA PHE A 10 -2.26 13.58 -6.30
C PHE A 10 -1.48 12.27 -6.18
N PHE A 11 -1.97 11.19 -6.78
CA PHE A 11 -1.24 9.92 -6.83
C PHE A 11 0.13 10.10 -7.48
N THR A 12 0.21 10.75 -8.64
CA THR A 12 1.48 10.98 -9.35
C THR A 12 2.45 11.83 -8.53
N ILE A 13 1.98 12.93 -7.91
CA ILE A 13 2.82 13.77 -7.06
C ILE A 13 3.39 12.99 -5.88
N VAL A 14 2.55 12.23 -5.18
CA VAL A 14 3.00 11.43 -4.03
C VAL A 14 4.07 10.42 -4.45
N ASN A 15 3.89 9.75 -5.59
CA ASN A 15 4.91 8.81 -6.10
C ASN A 15 6.25 9.52 -6.42
N ILE A 16 6.20 10.69 -7.06
CA ILE A 16 7.41 11.48 -7.35
C ILE A 16 8.12 11.88 -6.05
N LEU A 17 7.36 12.35 -5.05
CA LEU A 17 7.92 12.74 -3.74
C LEU A 17 8.55 11.54 -3.03
N VAL A 18 7.91 10.38 -3.03
CA VAL A 18 8.46 9.15 -2.44
C VAL A 18 9.78 8.76 -3.12
N ILE A 19 9.81 8.75 -4.46
CA ILE A 19 11.05 8.45 -5.21
C ILE A 19 12.15 9.45 -4.88
N ALA A 20 11.82 10.74 -4.82
CA ALA A 20 12.77 11.80 -4.48
C ALA A 20 13.32 11.62 -3.06
N THR A 21 12.46 11.39 -2.06
CA THR A 21 12.87 11.15 -0.67
C THR A 21 13.78 9.93 -0.57
N LEU A 22 13.41 8.79 -1.16
CA LEU A 22 14.21 7.57 -1.13
C LEU A 22 15.58 7.75 -1.82
N SER A 23 15.62 8.48 -2.93
CA SER A 23 16.86 8.81 -3.65
C SER A 23 17.80 9.67 -2.79
N ILE A 24 17.25 10.69 -2.11
CA ILE A 24 18.02 11.56 -1.21
C ILE A 24 18.53 10.77 0.00
N THR A 25 17.68 9.95 0.64
CA THR A 25 18.08 9.13 1.79
C THR A 25 19.15 8.11 1.40
N ALA A 26 19.04 7.47 0.23
CA ALA A 26 20.06 6.55 -0.27
C ALA A 26 21.40 7.26 -0.56
N SER A 27 21.35 8.46 -1.17
CA SER A 27 22.53 9.28 -1.41
C SER A 27 23.22 9.70 -0.10
N LEU A 28 22.46 10.20 0.88
CA LEU A 28 22.99 10.54 2.20
C LEU A 28 23.56 9.32 2.92
N ALA A 29 22.86 8.19 2.89
CA ALA A 29 23.37 6.95 3.48
C ALA A 29 24.69 6.50 2.84
N SER A 30 24.83 6.59 1.51
CA SER A 30 26.10 6.28 0.85
C SER A 30 27.23 7.22 1.29
N HIS A 31 26.93 8.51 1.48
CA HIS A 31 27.89 9.50 1.92
C HIS A 31 28.35 9.28 3.38
N PHE A 32 27.43 8.96 4.29
CA PHE A 32 27.74 8.77 5.72
C PHE A 32 28.33 7.40 6.05
N PHE A 33 27.93 6.34 5.33
CA PHE A 33 28.35 4.97 5.63
C PHE A 33 29.48 4.46 4.71
N GLY A 34 29.88 5.23 3.69
CA GLY A 34 31.03 4.90 2.82
C GLY A 34 30.80 3.70 1.91
N PHE A 35 29.56 3.32 1.64
CA PHE A 35 29.24 2.23 0.72
C PHE A 35 29.32 2.70 -0.73
N ASP A 36 30.08 1.99 -1.55
CA ASP A 36 30.12 2.24 -2.99
C ASP A 36 28.82 1.72 -3.64
N LEU A 37 27.99 2.66 -4.11
CA LEU A 37 26.73 2.37 -4.80
C LEU A 37 26.94 1.66 -6.15
N SER A 38 28.17 1.62 -6.65
CA SER A 38 28.52 0.97 -7.92
C SER A 38 28.62 -0.56 -7.84
N GLY A 39 28.75 -1.14 -6.65
CA GLY A 39 28.89 -2.58 -6.42
C GLY A 39 27.57 -3.29 -6.09
N TYR A 40 27.60 -4.63 -6.05
CA TYR A 40 26.43 -5.46 -5.71
C TYR A 40 25.86 -5.17 -4.31
N THR A 41 26.70 -4.78 -3.35
CA THR A 41 26.28 -4.35 -2.02
C THR A 41 25.50 -3.03 -2.06
N GLY A 42 25.97 -2.07 -2.85
CA GLY A 42 25.27 -0.80 -3.07
C GLY A 42 23.91 -0.99 -3.75
N LEU A 43 23.85 -1.89 -4.73
CA LEU A 43 22.62 -2.29 -5.39
C LEU A 43 21.62 -2.97 -4.43
N LEU A 44 22.10 -3.85 -3.53
CA LEU A 44 21.26 -4.45 -2.49
C LEU A 44 20.65 -3.39 -1.57
N ILE A 45 21.47 -2.45 -1.08
CA ILE A 45 21.01 -1.37 -0.21
C ILE A 45 19.99 -0.50 -0.94
N PHE A 46 20.27 -0.13 -2.20
CA PHE A 46 19.33 0.60 -3.04
C PHE A 46 18.00 -0.15 -3.16
N CYS A 47 18.01 -1.42 -3.53
CA CYS A 47 16.79 -2.21 -3.69
C CYS A 47 16.04 -2.40 -2.37
N ALA A 48 16.74 -2.57 -1.25
CA ALA A 48 16.14 -2.65 0.08
C ALA A 48 15.45 -1.34 0.47
N ILE A 49 16.11 -0.20 0.28
CA ILE A 49 15.54 1.13 0.56
C ILE A 49 14.30 1.37 -0.31
N PHE A 50 14.39 1.08 -1.61
CA PHE A 50 13.26 1.34 -2.51
C PHE A 50 12.12 0.34 -2.33
N GLY A 51 12.41 -0.93 -2.09
CA GLY A 51 11.41 -1.97 -1.93
C GLY A 51 10.71 -1.88 -0.57
N MET A 52 11.48 -1.83 0.51
CA MET A 52 10.95 -1.75 1.87
C MET A 52 10.52 -0.33 2.22
N GLY A 53 11.36 0.68 1.95
CA GLY A 53 11.06 2.07 2.27
C GLY A 53 9.80 2.56 1.56
N GLY A 54 9.62 2.19 0.29
CA GLY A 54 8.38 2.47 -0.44
C GLY A 54 7.15 1.83 0.22
N ALA A 55 7.27 0.58 0.67
CA ALA A 55 6.18 -0.12 1.36
C ALA A 55 5.81 0.54 2.70
N PHE A 56 6.79 0.91 3.53
CA PHE A 56 6.54 1.61 4.79
C PHE A 56 5.90 2.99 4.59
N ILE A 57 6.41 3.76 3.62
CA ILE A 57 5.85 5.08 3.32
C ILE A 57 4.41 4.94 2.80
N SER A 58 4.16 3.97 1.92
CA SER A 58 2.82 3.67 1.42
C SER A 58 1.87 3.29 2.56
N LEU A 59 2.30 2.41 3.47
CA LEU A 59 1.53 2.01 4.64
C LEU A 59 1.24 3.20 5.58
N ALA A 60 2.24 4.04 5.84
CA ALA A 60 2.12 5.24 6.67
C ALA A 60 1.09 6.22 6.09
N MET A 61 1.08 6.41 4.78
CA MET A 61 0.18 7.32 4.09
C MET A 61 -1.18 6.70 3.72
N SER A 62 -1.32 5.37 3.80
CA SER A 62 -2.50 4.61 3.32
C SER A 62 -3.83 5.21 3.77
N LYS A 63 -3.96 5.51 5.06
CA LYS A 63 -5.15 6.11 5.65
C LYS A 63 -5.44 7.52 5.13
N MET A 64 -4.42 8.37 5.03
CA MET A 64 -4.56 9.74 4.51
C MET A 64 -4.94 9.70 3.03
N MET A 65 -4.27 8.85 2.26
CA MET A 65 -4.59 8.61 0.85
C MET A 65 -6.02 8.12 0.68
N ALA A 66 -6.48 7.16 1.50
CA ALA A 66 -7.86 6.68 1.42
C ALA A 66 -8.88 7.80 1.65
N LYS A 67 -8.65 8.67 2.66
CA LYS A 67 -9.52 9.84 2.93
C LYS A 67 -9.61 10.75 1.71
N TRP A 68 -8.50 11.06 1.08
CA TRP A 68 -8.47 11.97 -0.07
C TRP A 68 -8.97 11.33 -1.36
N MET A 69 -8.57 10.09 -1.64
CA MET A 69 -8.93 9.40 -2.87
C MET A 69 -10.42 9.11 -2.90
N PHE A 70 -11.00 8.61 -1.81
CA PHE A 70 -12.43 8.27 -1.79
C PHE A 70 -13.32 9.44 -1.37
N GLY A 71 -12.75 10.56 -0.91
CA GLY A 71 -13.54 11.69 -0.41
C GLY A 71 -14.37 11.29 0.81
N LEU A 72 -13.75 10.53 1.73
CA LEU A 72 -14.44 9.96 2.88
C LEU A 72 -14.98 11.05 3.79
N ARG A 73 -16.26 10.92 4.12
CA ARG A 73 -16.90 11.66 5.21
C ARG A 73 -16.70 10.86 6.48
N ILE A 74 -15.77 11.32 7.33
CA ILE A 74 -15.53 10.72 8.64
C ILE A 74 -16.74 11.00 9.53
N ILE A 75 -17.28 9.94 10.13
CA ILE A 75 -18.44 10.02 11.01
C ILE A 75 -17.95 10.22 12.44
N ASP A 76 -18.42 11.28 13.08
CA ASP A 76 -18.19 11.49 14.51
C ASP A 76 -18.98 10.42 15.29
N PRO A 77 -18.36 9.69 16.24
CA PRO A 77 -19.08 8.76 17.11
C PRO A 77 -20.26 9.38 17.90
N ARG A 78 -20.31 10.71 18.02
CA ARG A 78 -21.40 11.47 18.66
C ARG A 78 -22.43 12.00 17.67
N THR A 79 -22.40 11.53 16.42
CA THR A 79 -23.35 11.95 15.39
C THR A 79 -24.80 11.72 15.81
N THR A 80 -25.68 12.62 15.39
CA THR A 80 -27.14 12.50 15.54
C THR A 80 -27.79 11.75 14.38
N ASP A 81 -27.05 11.51 13.29
CA ASP A 81 -27.54 10.72 12.16
C ASP A 81 -27.71 9.24 12.57
N PRO A 82 -28.93 8.67 12.50
CA PRO A 82 -29.18 7.31 12.94
C PRO A 82 -28.36 6.26 12.19
N VAL A 83 -28.20 6.43 10.87
CA VAL A 83 -27.49 5.47 10.02
C VAL A 83 -26.00 5.48 10.34
N GLY A 84 -25.38 6.67 10.37
CA GLY A 84 -23.99 6.81 10.73
C GLY A 84 -23.68 6.31 12.14
N ARG A 85 -24.57 6.59 13.10
CA ARG A 85 -24.45 6.10 14.47
C ARG A 85 -24.48 4.58 14.54
N GLN A 86 -25.43 3.94 13.85
CA GLN A 86 -25.55 2.48 13.84
C GLN A 86 -24.26 1.82 13.31
N ILE A 87 -23.68 2.35 12.22
CA ILE A 87 -22.45 1.80 11.64
C ILE A 87 -21.28 1.95 12.61
N VAL A 88 -21.14 3.11 13.24
CA VAL A 88 -20.09 3.35 14.24
C VAL A 88 -20.23 2.40 15.41
N GLU A 89 -21.45 2.21 15.92
CA GLU A 89 -21.73 1.29 17.02
C GLU A 89 -21.35 -0.15 16.66
N VAL A 90 -21.76 -0.65 15.50
CA VAL A 90 -21.41 -2.00 15.01
C VAL A 90 -19.89 -2.17 14.89
N ILE A 91 -19.19 -1.23 14.23
CA ILE A 91 -17.73 -1.31 14.06
C ILE A 91 -17.01 -1.27 15.40
N HIS A 92 -17.44 -0.41 16.32
CA HIS A 92 -16.84 -0.31 17.64
C HIS A 92 -17.12 -1.54 18.50
N ASP A 93 -18.30 -2.15 18.40
CA ASP A 93 -18.61 -3.43 19.05
C ASP A 93 -17.72 -4.56 18.53
N LEU A 94 -17.56 -4.67 17.20
CA LEU A 94 -16.66 -5.63 16.58
C LEU A 94 -15.20 -5.39 17.00
N ALA A 95 -14.75 -4.14 17.01
CA ALA A 95 -13.41 -3.76 17.44
C ALA A 95 -13.16 -4.12 18.92
N ARG A 96 -14.15 -3.91 19.80
CA ARG A 96 -14.09 -4.34 21.21
C ARG A 96 -14.00 -5.86 21.33
N LYS A 97 -14.86 -6.60 20.62
CA LYS A 97 -14.85 -8.08 20.58
C LYS A 97 -13.50 -8.61 20.09
N ALA A 98 -12.90 -7.94 19.10
CA ALA A 98 -11.58 -8.23 18.56
C ALA A 98 -10.40 -7.71 19.42
N ARG A 99 -10.68 -7.11 20.59
CA ARG A 99 -9.70 -6.59 21.55
C ARG A 99 -8.73 -5.56 20.97
N LEU A 100 -9.21 -4.71 20.06
CA LEU A 100 -8.44 -3.58 19.58
C LEU A 100 -8.23 -2.54 20.69
N SER A 101 -6.98 -2.11 20.89
CA SER A 101 -6.61 -1.10 21.89
C SER A 101 -7.12 0.31 21.55
N LYS A 102 -7.37 0.59 20.27
CA LYS A 102 -7.96 1.86 19.82
C LYS A 102 -9.04 1.58 18.78
N MET A 103 -10.15 2.29 18.90
CA MET A 103 -11.25 2.19 17.95
C MET A 103 -10.83 2.74 16.58
N PRO A 104 -11.15 2.03 15.48
CA PRO A 104 -10.88 2.52 14.14
C PRO A 104 -11.71 3.79 13.86
N GLU A 105 -11.18 4.67 13.01
CA GLU A 105 -12.03 5.73 12.44
C GLU A 105 -13.09 5.10 11.52
N VAL A 106 -14.26 5.70 11.44
CA VAL A 106 -15.35 5.23 10.58
C VAL A 106 -15.64 6.30 9.54
N GLY A 107 -15.67 5.91 8.27
CA GLY A 107 -15.97 6.81 7.17
C GLY A 107 -17.01 6.25 6.21
N VAL A 108 -17.76 7.14 5.59
CA VAL A 108 -18.65 6.80 4.47
C VAL A 108 -18.21 7.53 3.22
N TYR A 109 -18.24 6.85 2.07
CA TYR A 109 -17.96 7.45 0.77
C TYR A 109 -19.09 7.15 -0.22
N GLU A 110 -19.28 8.07 -1.16
CA GLU A 110 -20.30 7.94 -2.19
C GLU A 110 -19.84 6.98 -3.28
N SER A 111 -20.55 5.86 -3.42
CA SER A 111 -20.39 4.89 -4.51
C SER A 111 -21.64 4.02 -4.60
N GLU A 112 -22.08 3.68 -5.80
CA GLU A 112 -23.20 2.74 -6.01
C GLU A 112 -22.80 1.27 -5.81
N GLU A 113 -21.51 0.99 -5.82
CA GLU A 113 -20.96 -0.34 -5.59
C GLU A 113 -21.18 -0.79 -4.14
N VAL A 114 -21.34 -2.09 -3.94
CA VAL A 114 -21.45 -2.69 -2.60
C VAL A 114 -20.04 -3.01 -2.12
N ASN A 115 -19.45 -2.08 -1.37
CA ASN A 115 -18.08 -2.23 -0.91
C ASN A 115 -17.85 -1.64 0.50
N ALA A 116 -17.00 -2.29 1.28
CA ALA A 116 -16.39 -1.78 2.50
C ALA A 116 -14.92 -2.20 2.51
N PHE A 117 -14.05 -1.41 3.13
CA PHE A 117 -12.64 -1.75 3.26
C PHE A 117 -12.05 -1.19 4.56
N ALA A 118 -11.06 -1.89 5.09
CA ALA A 118 -10.19 -1.41 6.15
C ALA A 118 -8.83 -0.93 5.62
N THR A 119 -8.30 0.15 6.21
CA THR A 119 -6.93 0.62 5.93
C THR A 119 -6.28 1.24 7.18
N GLY A 120 -4.96 1.23 7.24
CA GLY A 120 -4.23 2.01 8.23
C GLY A 120 -2.84 1.47 8.57
N PRO A 121 -1.93 2.33 9.04
CA PRO A 121 -0.55 1.93 9.32
C PRO A 121 -0.37 0.99 10.50
N SER A 122 -1.36 0.89 11.39
CA SER A 122 -1.31 -0.05 12.51
C SER A 122 -2.71 -0.34 13.07
N LYS A 123 -2.81 -1.34 13.93
CA LYS A 123 -4.04 -1.65 14.69
C LYS A 123 -4.55 -0.45 15.51
N ASN A 124 -3.64 0.41 15.94
CA ASN A 124 -3.93 1.62 16.72
C ASN A 124 -4.23 2.86 15.86
N ASN A 125 -4.03 2.76 14.56
CA ASN A 125 -4.28 3.84 13.62
C ASN A 125 -4.92 3.26 12.36
N SER A 126 -6.15 2.80 12.50
CA SER A 126 -6.95 2.19 11.45
C SER A 126 -8.16 3.04 11.10
N LEU A 127 -8.78 2.72 9.97
CA LEU A 127 -9.96 3.34 9.40
C LEU A 127 -10.76 2.22 8.70
N VAL A 128 -12.05 2.18 8.95
CA VAL A 128 -13.01 1.36 8.20
C VAL A 128 -13.90 2.29 7.40
N ALA A 129 -14.00 2.04 6.10
CA ALA A 129 -14.75 2.85 5.16
C ALA A 129 -15.87 2.03 4.53
N VAL A 130 -17.06 2.63 4.41
CA VAL A 130 -18.25 1.97 3.87
C VAL A 130 -18.84 2.80 2.73
N SER A 131 -19.23 2.15 1.64
CA SER A 131 -19.89 2.81 0.51
C SER A 131 -21.38 3.05 0.78
N THR A 132 -21.96 4.10 0.19
CA THR A 132 -23.42 4.31 0.23
C THR A 132 -24.20 3.20 -0.46
N GLY A 133 -23.65 2.56 -1.49
CA GLY A 133 -24.22 1.39 -2.16
C GLY A 133 -24.35 0.18 -1.24
N LEU A 134 -23.35 -0.10 -0.39
CA LEU A 134 -23.42 -1.16 0.61
C LEU A 134 -24.54 -0.93 1.61
N LEU A 135 -24.63 0.28 2.15
CA LEU A 135 -25.66 0.64 3.14
C LEU A 135 -27.08 0.58 2.58
N ARG A 136 -27.26 0.81 1.27
CA ARG A 136 -28.56 0.79 0.61
C ARG A 136 -29.00 -0.61 0.17
N ARG A 137 -28.05 -1.52 -0.11
CA ARG A 137 -28.35 -2.82 -0.73
C ARG A 137 -28.24 -4.00 0.22
N MET A 138 -27.51 -3.88 1.33
CA MET A 138 -27.36 -4.94 2.32
C MET A 138 -28.24 -4.70 3.55
N ASN A 139 -28.75 -5.77 4.14
CA ASN A 139 -29.44 -5.71 5.42
C ASN A 139 -28.43 -5.66 6.59
N LYS A 140 -28.92 -5.39 7.80
CA LYS A 140 -28.05 -5.19 8.98
C LYS A 140 -27.11 -6.37 9.24
N ASP A 141 -27.60 -7.60 9.17
CA ASP A 141 -26.81 -8.81 9.45
C ASP A 141 -25.72 -9.04 8.40
N GLN A 142 -26.03 -8.77 7.14
CA GLN A 142 -25.06 -8.80 6.04
C GLN A 142 -23.98 -7.72 6.21
N VAL A 143 -24.37 -6.50 6.60
CA VAL A 143 -23.41 -5.42 6.88
C VAL A 143 -22.51 -5.80 8.04
N GLU A 144 -23.05 -6.32 9.15
CA GLU A 144 -22.25 -6.76 10.30
C GLU A 144 -21.27 -7.87 9.92
N GLY A 145 -21.68 -8.83 9.07
CA GLY A 145 -20.80 -9.87 8.55
C GLY A 145 -19.60 -9.32 7.77
N VAL A 146 -19.84 -8.41 6.82
CA VAL A 146 -18.77 -7.77 6.03
C VAL A 146 -17.86 -6.93 6.91
N LEU A 147 -18.42 -6.11 7.81
CA LEU A 147 -17.62 -5.28 8.72
C LEU A 147 -16.83 -6.13 9.71
N GLY A 148 -17.37 -7.28 10.13
CA GLY A 148 -16.67 -8.24 10.98
C GLY A 148 -15.42 -8.79 10.30
N HIS A 149 -15.51 -9.11 9.01
CA HIS A 149 -14.36 -9.53 8.20
C HIS A 149 -13.29 -8.43 8.11
N GLU A 150 -13.68 -7.20 7.79
CA GLU A 150 -12.75 -6.05 7.71
C GLU A 150 -12.07 -5.73 9.06
N VAL A 151 -12.83 -5.79 10.16
CA VAL A 151 -12.28 -5.58 11.51
C VAL A 151 -11.33 -6.72 11.90
N ALA A 152 -11.60 -7.96 11.50
CA ALA A 152 -10.70 -9.08 11.73
C ALA A 152 -9.34 -8.85 11.04
N HIS A 153 -9.32 -8.34 9.82
CA HIS A 153 -8.07 -7.96 9.14
C HIS A 153 -7.28 -6.89 9.89
N ILE A 154 -7.96 -5.90 10.46
CA ILE A 154 -7.31 -4.90 11.34
C ILE A 154 -6.73 -5.59 12.58
N ALA A 155 -7.52 -6.44 13.24
CA ALA A 155 -7.10 -7.12 14.47
C ALA A 155 -5.94 -8.08 14.26
N ASN A 156 -5.86 -8.75 13.12
CA ASN A 156 -4.73 -9.59 12.75
C ASN A 156 -3.52 -8.75 12.34
N GLY A 157 -3.74 -7.56 11.79
CA GLY A 157 -2.68 -6.68 11.29
C GLY A 157 -2.27 -7.05 9.86
N ASP A 158 -3.20 -7.62 9.09
CA ASP A 158 -2.93 -8.19 7.77
C ASP A 158 -2.40 -7.12 6.80
N MET A 159 -2.88 -5.88 6.91
CA MET A 159 -2.36 -4.76 6.12
C MET A 159 -0.86 -4.52 6.30
N VAL A 160 -0.37 -4.61 7.55
CA VAL A 160 1.05 -4.40 7.85
C VAL A 160 1.85 -5.56 7.28
N THR A 161 1.44 -6.79 7.59
CA THR A 161 2.11 -8.02 7.14
C THR A 161 2.17 -8.10 5.62
N MET A 162 1.05 -7.88 4.93
CA MET A 162 0.99 -7.91 3.47
C MET A 162 1.85 -6.80 2.86
N THR A 163 1.85 -5.60 3.43
CA THR A 163 2.71 -4.51 2.94
C THR A 163 4.20 -4.83 3.12
N LEU A 164 4.58 -5.45 4.25
CA LEU A 164 5.96 -5.88 4.50
C LEU A 164 6.39 -6.97 3.52
N ILE A 165 5.57 -8.00 3.32
CA ILE A 165 5.83 -9.08 2.34
C ILE A 165 5.98 -8.48 0.94
N GLN A 166 5.07 -7.58 0.54
CA GLN A 166 5.15 -6.89 -0.74
C GLN A 166 6.44 -6.08 -0.88
N GLY A 167 6.87 -5.39 0.19
CA GLY A 167 8.11 -4.63 0.21
C GLY A 167 9.35 -5.51 0.02
N VAL A 168 9.40 -6.66 0.68
CA VAL A 168 10.50 -7.64 0.53
C VAL A 168 10.53 -8.19 -0.88
N ILE A 169 9.38 -8.63 -1.41
CA ILE A 169 9.27 -9.16 -2.77
C ILE A 169 9.68 -8.11 -3.80
N ASN A 170 9.24 -6.87 -3.63
CA ASN A 170 9.64 -5.78 -4.53
C ASN A 170 11.16 -5.53 -4.49
N ALA A 171 11.77 -5.52 -3.30
CA ALA A 171 13.22 -5.39 -3.17
C ALA A 171 13.96 -6.52 -3.90
N LEU A 172 13.53 -7.76 -3.71
CA LEU A 172 14.14 -8.94 -4.34
C LEU A 172 13.98 -8.93 -5.87
N VAL A 173 12.77 -8.62 -6.36
CA VAL A 173 12.50 -8.50 -7.81
C VAL A 173 13.36 -7.40 -8.43
N MET A 174 13.42 -6.23 -7.79
CA MET A 174 14.25 -5.12 -8.26
C MET A 174 15.72 -5.46 -8.29
N PHE A 175 16.21 -6.20 -7.29
CA PHE A 175 17.60 -6.63 -7.20
C PHE A 175 17.92 -7.66 -8.29
N ALA A 176 17.17 -8.75 -8.35
CA ALA A 176 17.38 -9.82 -9.33
C ALA A 176 17.30 -9.32 -10.77
N ALA A 177 16.30 -8.47 -11.10
CA ALA A 177 16.17 -7.89 -12.43
C ALA A 177 17.41 -7.08 -12.83
N ARG A 178 17.98 -6.28 -11.93
CA ARG A 178 19.15 -5.45 -12.20
C ARG A 178 20.45 -6.26 -12.28
N ILE A 179 20.60 -7.31 -11.48
CA ILE A 179 21.73 -8.24 -11.60
C ILE A 179 21.72 -8.93 -12.96
N ILE A 180 20.60 -9.54 -13.33
CA ILE A 180 20.48 -10.28 -14.60
C ILE A 180 20.64 -9.33 -15.78
N ALA A 181 20.00 -8.16 -15.76
CA ALA A 181 20.17 -7.16 -16.82
C ALA A 181 21.61 -6.64 -16.91
N GLY A 182 22.29 -6.44 -15.77
CA GLY A 182 23.69 -6.04 -15.72
C GLY A 182 24.61 -7.07 -16.38
N ILE A 183 24.44 -8.35 -16.04
CA ILE A 183 25.23 -9.46 -16.62
C ILE A 183 25.00 -9.54 -18.14
N VAL A 184 23.74 -9.54 -18.59
CA VAL A 184 23.40 -9.71 -20.02
C VAL A 184 23.85 -8.49 -20.84
N SER A 185 23.59 -7.27 -20.36
CA SER A 185 23.97 -6.05 -21.09
C SER A 185 25.48 -5.83 -21.16
N SER A 186 26.26 -6.37 -20.22
CA SER A 186 27.72 -6.30 -20.24
C SER A 186 28.35 -6.99 -21.46
N GLN A 187 27.64 -7.97 -22.04
CA GLN A 187 28.05 -8.72 -23.22
C GLN A 187 27.71 -8.02 -24.54
N VAL A 188 27.00 -6.88 -24.48
CA VAL A 188 26.56 -6.14 -25.66
C VAL A 188 27.45 -4.91 -25.91
N GLU A 189 27.49 -4.50 -27.18
CA GLU A 189 28.19 -3.31 -27.66
C GLU A 189 27.77 -2.06 -26.88
N GLU A 190 28.76 -1.24 -26.52
CA GLU A 190 28.64 -0.11 -25.60
C GLU A 190 27.58 0.91 -26.03
N ARG A 191 27.46 1.16 -27.34
CA ARG A 191 26.45 2.07 -27.93
C ARG A 191 25.01 1.64 -27.62
N SER A 192 24.75 0.34 -27.53
CA SER A 192 23.43 -0.24 -27.28
C SER A 192 23.22 -0.71 -25.84
N ARG A 193 24.30 -0.81 -25.05
CA ARG A 193 24.30 -1.35 -23.68
C ARG A 193 23.27 -0.68 -22.77
N TYR A 194 23.20 0.66 -22.79
CA TYR A 194 22.27 1.40 -21.94
C TYR A 194 20.80 1.08 -22.27
N MET A 195 20.44 1.12 -23.55
CA MET A 195 19.07 0.84 -23.98
C MET A 195 18.68 -0.61 -23.66
N ILE A 196 19.59 -1.55 -23.92
CA ILE A 196 19.34 -2.98 -23.66
C ILE A 196 19.22 -3.24 -22.16
N HIS A 197 20.11 -2.68 -21.34
CA HIS A 197 20.03 -2.78 -19.89
C HIS A 197 18.67 -2.26 -19.38
N PHE A 198 18.26 -1.06 -19.81
CA PHE A 198 17.00 -0.46 -19.40
C PHE A 198 15.80 -1.32 -19.80
N SER A 199 15.74 -1.75 -21.06
CA SER A 199 14.67 -2.64 -21.55
C SER A 199 14.62 -3.97 -20.80
N LEU A 200 15.79 -4.59 -20.55
CA LEU A 200 15.87 -5.84 -19.80
C LEU A 200 15.41 -5.66 -18.35
N VAL A 201 15.78 -4.59 -17.67
CA VAL A 201 15.31 -4.32 -16.30
C VAL A 201 13.79 -4.24 -16.26
N ILE A 202 13.14 -3.55 -17.21
CA ILE A 202 11.68 -3.46 -17.25
C ILE A 202 11.06 -4.84 -17.48
N VAL A 203 11.50 -5.55 -18.52
CA VAL A 203 10.96 -6.88 -18.85
C VAL A 203 11.13 -7.85 -17.69
N LEU A 204 12.32 -7.91 -17.09
CA LEU A 204 12.61 -8.78 -15.96
C LEU A 204 11.82 -8.38 -14.71
N GLN A 205 11.63 -7.09 -14.43
CA GLN A 205 10.77 -6.67 -13.30
C GLN A 205 9.32 -7.09 -13.49
N VAL A 206 8.78 -7.00 -14.70
CA VAL A 206 7.41 -7.46 -14.98
C VAL A 206 7.30 -8.96 -14.79
N LEU A 207 8.22 -9.74 -15.38
CA LEU A 207 8.21 -11.20 -15.31
C LEU A 207 8.44 -11.71 -13.88
N LEU A 208 9.49 -11.24 -13.21
CA LEU A 208 9.81 -11.61 -11.83
C LEU A 208 8.76 -11.06 -10.86
N GLY A 209 8.18 -9.90 -11.14
CA GLY A 209 7.08 -9.33 -10.37
C GLY A 209 5.83 -10.21 -10.42
N PHE A 210 5.50 -10.78 -11.58
CA PHE A 210 4.42 -11.75 -11.71
C PHE A 210 4.68 -13.01 -10.87
N LEU A 211 5.91 -13.54 -10.89
CA LEU A 211 6.31 -14.65 -10.02
C LEU A 211 6.23 -14.27 -8.53
N GLY A 212 6.66 -13.05 -8.19
CA GLY A 212 6.55 -12.50 -6.84
C GLY A 212 5.10 -12.43 -6.36
N MET A 213 4.17 -12.08 -7.24
CA MET A 213 2.74 -12.01 -6.92
C MET A 213 2.17 -13.38 -6.53
N ILE A 214 2.64 -14.48 -7.15
CA ILE A 214 2.24 -15.84 -6.76
C ILE A 214 2.64 -16.10 -5.30
N VAL A 215 3.85 -15.68 -4.91
CA VAL A 215 4.32 -15.80 -3.53
C VAL A 215 3.48 -14.93 -2.60
N VAL A 216 3.26 -13.64 -2.92
CA VAL A 216 2.44 -12.74 -2.11
C VAL A 216 1.03 -13.30 -1.90
N ASN A 217 0.40 -13.81 -2.95
CA ASN A 217 -0.95 -14.38 -2.89
C ASN A 217 -1.02 -15.61 -1.98
N SER A 218 0.05 -16.38 -1.84
CA SER A 218 0.09 -17.51 -0.89
C SER A 218 0.03 -17.08 0.59
N PHE A 219 0.37 -15.82 0.87
CA PHE A 219 0.29 -15.22 2.21
C PHE A 219 -0.95 -14.34 2.40
N SER A 220 -1.67 -14.02 1.33
CA SER A 220 -2.97 -13.36 1.39
C SER A 220 -3.98 -14.37 1.92
N ARG A 221 -4.28 -14.30 3.22
CA ARG A 221 -5.34 -15.08 3.86
C ARG A 221 -6.71 -14.50 3.55
#